data_AF-A0AAV0G912-F1
#
_entry.id   AF-A0AAV0G912-F1
#
_cell.length_a   1.000
_cell.length_b   1.000
_cell.length_c   1.000
_cell.angle_alpha   90.00
_cell.angle_beta   90.00
_cell.angle_gamma   90.00
#
_symmetry.space_group_name_H-M   'P 1'
#
loop_
_entity.id
_entity.type
_entity.pdbx_description
1 polymer ?
#
loop_
_entity_poly.entity_id
_entity_poly.type
_entity_poly.pdbx_seq_one_letter_code
_entity_poly.pdbx_strand_id
1 'polypeptide(L)' 'MLIQIYVDDIIFASSNPNFCKKFSNLMHTKFEMSMMGELNFFLGLQIKQIPDRIFIN' A
#
# COMPACT_ATOMS: atom_id res chain seq x y z
N MET A 1 -4.77 -11.42 -3.36
CA MET A 1 -3.99 -10.51 -2.50
C MET A 1 -2.54 -10.66 -2.90
N LEU A 2 -1.92 -9.57 -3.34
CA LEU A 2 -0.51 -9.48 -3.69
C LEU A 2 0.16 -8.64 -2.59
N ILE A 3 1.29 -9.10 -2.07
CA ILE A 3 2.06 -8.42 -1.03
C ILE A 3 3.51 -8.41 -1.49
N GLN A 4 4.13 -7.25 -1.44
CA GLN A 4 5.54 -7.05 -1.72
C GLN A 4 6.15 -6.24 -0.59
N ILE A 5 7.28 -6.70 -0.07
CA ILE A 5 7.97 -6.11 1.07
C ILE A 5 9.35 -5.68 0.57
N TYR A 6 9.71 -4.44 0.85
CA TYR A 6 11.04 -3.89 0.56
C TYR A 6 11.56 -3.17 1.80
N VAL A 7 12.50 -3.79 2.51
CA VAL A 7 13.09 -3.26 3.75
C VAL A 7 12.01 -2.83 4.75
N ASP A 8 11.74 -1.53 4.87
CA ASP A 8 10.77 -0.95 5.80
C ASP A 8 9.39 -0.67 5.16
N ASP A 9 9.29 -0.75 3.82
CA ASP A 9 8.08 -0.44 3.07
C ASP A 9 7.32 -1.72 2.63
N ILE A 10 5.99 -1.68 2.73
CA ILE A 10 5.11 -2.77 2.26
C ILE A 10 4.11 -2.23 1.24
N ILE A 11 4.09 -2.83 0.06
CA ILE A 11 3.04 -2.65 -0.95
C ILE A 11 2.12 -3.85 -0.89
N PHE A 12 0.81 -3.61 -0.83
CA PHE A 12 -0.17 -4.68 -0.99
C PHE A 12 -1.31 -4.25 -1.91
N ALA A 13 -1.85 -5.21 -2.65
CA ALA A 13 -2.98 -5.01 -3.53
C ALA A 13 -3.95 -6.19 -3.44
N SER A 14 -5.24 -5.92 -3.54
CA SER A 14 -6.27 -6.96 -3.58
C SER A 14 -7.39 -6.54 -4.52
N SER A 15 -7.96 -7.51 -5.23
CA SER A 15 -9.17 -7.31 -6.03
C SER A 15 -10.40 -7.01 -5.17
N ASN A 16 -10.34 -7.33 -3.88
CA ASN A 16 -11.43 -7.08 -2.94
C ASN A 16 -10.98 -6.06 -1.87
N PRO A 17 -11.63 -4.87 -1.81
CA PRO A 17 -11.25 -3.77 -0.94
C PRO A 17 -11.42 -4.08 0.55
N ASN A 18 -12.31 -5.01 0.91
CA ASN A 18 -12.49 -5.42 2.31
C ASN A 18 -11.25 -6.13 2.86
N PHE A 19 -10.54 -6.90 2.02
CA PHE A 19 -9.27 -7.50 2.42
C PHE A 19 -8.19 -6.46 2.60
N CYS A 20 -8.11 -5.44 1.71
CA CYS A 20 -7.17 -4.34 1.88
C CYS A 20 -7.40 -3.60 3.21
N LYS A 21 -8.65 -3.29 3.55
CA LYS A 21 -8.99 -2.59 4.80
C LYS A 21 -8.66 -3.41 6.05
N LYS A 22 -8.99 -4.71 6.05
CA LYS A 22 -8.64 -5.61 7.16
C LYS A 22 -7.13 -5.75 7.34
N PHE A 23 -6.41 -5.91 6.22
CA PHE A 23 -4.97 -6.05 6.24
C PHE A 23 -4.29 -4.76 6.72
N SER A 24 -4.78 -3.61 6.26
CA SER A 24 -4.29 -2.31 6.69
C SER A 24 -4.47 -2.08 8.19
N ASN A 25 -5.65 -2.39 8.73
CA ASN A 25 -5.90 -2.31 10.17
C ASN A 25 -4.99 -3.27 10.96
N LEU A 26 -4.80 -4.51 10.49
CA LEU A 26 -3.89 -5.47 11.13
C LEU A 26 -2.46 -4.93 11.17
N MET A 27 -1.99 -4.37 10.05
CA MET A 27 -0.64 -3.84 9.92
C MET A 27 -0.40 -2.61 10.80
N HIS A 28 -1.37 -1.70 10.85
CA HIS A 28 -1.32 -0.54 11.74
C HIS A 28 -1.36 -0.93 13.22
N THR A 29 -2.23 -1.88 13.61
CA THR A 29 -2.42 -2.24 15.03
C THR A 29 -1.36 -3.18 15.58
N LYS A 30 -0.87 -4.13 14.77
CA LYS A 30 0.07 -5.17 15.22
C LYS A 30 1.54 -4.77 15.05
N PHE A 31 1.84 -3.99 14.01
CA PHE A 31 3.21 -3.64 13.65
C PHE A 31 3.48 -2.13 13.77
N GLU A 32 2.52 -1.35 14.28
CA GLU A 32 2.63 0.11 14.48
C GLU A 32 3.08 0.87 13.21
N MET A 33 2.82 0.32 12.02
CA MET A 33 3.16 0.98 10.77
C MET A 33 2.38 2.28 10.63
N SER A 34 3.11 3.36 10.34
CA SER A 34 2.53 4.69 10.12
C SER A 34 1.66 4.74 8.86
N MET A 35 0.77 5.75 8.80
CA MET A 35 -0.31 5.94 7.83
C MET A 35 -0.20 5.15 6.51
N MET A 36 -0.99 4.08 6.39
CA MET A 36 -1.32 3.44 5.11
C MET A 36 -2.30 4.31 4.31
N GLY A 37 -1.78 5.38 3.71
CA GLY A 37 -2.50 6.21 2.75
C GLY A 37 -2.37 5.68 1.31
N GLU A 38 -2.89 6.44 0.34
CA GLU A 38 -2.55 6.21 -1.06
C GLU A 38 -1.02 6.27 -1.23
N LEU A 39 -0.47 5.23 -1.85
CA LEU A 39 0.93 5.11 -2.25
C LEU A 39 1.27 6.27 -3.21
N ASN A 40 1.71 7.39 -2.65
CA ASN A 40 2.15 8.58 -3.39
C ASN A 40 3.65 8.56 -3.67
N PHE A 41 4.42 7.85 -2.84
CA PHE A 41 5.86 7.67 -2.98
C PHE A 41 6.24 6.24 -2.57
N PHE A 42 7.14 5.61 -3.32
CA PHE A 42 7.77 4.33 -2.98
C PHE A 42 9.20 4.31 -3.52
N LEU A 43 10.19 3.93 -2.71
CA LEU A 43 11.61 3.98 -3.10
C LEU A 43 12.12 5.37 -3.56
N GLY A 44 11.44 6.45 -3.17
CA GLY A 44 11.71 7.79 -3.70
C GLY A 44 11.13 8.07 -5.09
N LEU A 45 10.42 7.12 -5.70
CA LEU A 45 9.66 7.30 -6.93
C LEU A 45 8.27 7.86 -6.61
N GLN A 46 7.83 8.86 -7.35
CA GLN A 46 6.49 9.41 -7.21
C GLN A 46 5.49 8.50 -7.92
N ILE A 47 4.45 8.11 -7.19
CA ILE A 47 3.37 7.28 -7.71
C ILE A 47 2.10 8.12 -7.76
N LYS A 48 1.47 8.16 -8.94
CA LYS A 48 0.15 8.77 -9.15
C LYS A 48 -0.85 7.67 -9.46
N GLN A 49 -1.79 7.46 -8.56
CA GLN A 49 -2.91 6.54 -8.75
C GLN A 49 -4.09 7.31 -9.34
N ILE A 50 -4.58 6.86 -10.49
CA ILE A 50 -5.86 7.25 -11.05
C ILE A 50 -6.76 6.01 -11.16
N PRO A 51 -8.09 6.16 -11.26
CA PRO A 51 -9.05 5.06 -11.07
C PRO A 51 -8.73 3.75 -11.82
N ASP A 52 -8.11 3.84 -13.00
CA ASP A 52 -7.80 2.69 -13.84
C ASP A 52 -6.29 2.43 -14.03
N ARG A 53 -5.41 3.31 -13.54
CA ARG A 53 -3.96 3.25 -13.85
C ARG A 53 -3.09 3.75 -12.71
N ILE A 54 -1.89 3.20 -12.65
CA ILE A 54 -0.82 3.66 -11.76
C ILE A 54 0.29 4.24 -12.63
N PHE A 55 0.69 5.48 -12.37
CA PHE A 55 1.83 6.14 -12.99
C PHE A 55 2.98 6.16 -12.01
N ILE A 56 4.18 5.84 -12.49
CA ILE A 56 5.43 5.95 -11.76
C ILE A 56 6.28 6.95 -12.56
N ASN A 57 6.73 8.02 -11.91
CA ASN A 57 7.57 9.05 -12.52
C ASN A 57 9.06 8.75 -12.33
#